data_AF-A0A562LCU7-F1
#
_entry.id   AF-A0A562LCU7-F1
#
_cell.length_a   1.000
_cell.length_b   1.000
_cell.length_c   1.000
_cell.angle_alpha   90.00
_cell.angle_beta   90.00
_cell.angle_gamma   90.00
#
_symmetry.space_group_name_H-M   'P 1'
#
loop_
_entity.id
_entity.type
_entity.pdbx_description
1 polymer ?
#
loop_
_entity_poly.entity_id
_entity_poly.type
_entity_poly.pdbx_seq_one_letter_code
_entity_poly.pdbx_strand_id
1 'polypeptide(L)'
;MTTAVCKETRRRIALLARASDLFDRFGCYLPLAIALLNGWPTEFKSYHDLVTTNAWQVFLSGALYCLAAFALRRAVSFAQAELDP
;
A
#
# COMPACT_ATOMS: atom_id res chain seq x y z
N MET A 1 -7.46 20.02 24.51
CA MET A 1 -8.29 19.72 23.32
C MET A 1 -9.74 19.53 23.75
N THR A 2 -10.72 20.00 22.98
CA THR A 2 -12.14 19.75 23.27
C THR A 2 -12.51 18.31 22.91
N THR A 3 -13.49 17.73 23.59
CA THR A 3 -13.95 16.34 23.37
C THR A 3 -14.40 16.07 21.93
N ALA A 4 -15.01 17.07 21.28
CA ALA A 4 -15.41 17.00 19.88
C ALA A 4 -14.20 16.90 18.93
N VAL A 5 -13.14 17.67 19.18
CA VAL A 5 -11.89 17.61 18.40
C VAL A 5 -11.20 16.26 18.57
N CYS A 6 -11.10 15.73 19.80
CA CYS A 6 -10.56 14.39 20.02
C CYS A 6 -11.36 13.29 19.30
N LYS A 7 -12.69 13.39 19.28
CA LYS A 7 -13.56 12.42 18.59
C LYS A 7 -13.37 12.45 17.07
N GLU A 8 -13.29 13.65 16.49
CA GLU A 8 -13.01 13.86 15.07
C GLU A 8 -11.64 13.28 14.68
N THR A 9 -10.59 13.56 15.47
CA THR A 9 -9.23 13.06 15.23
C THR A 9 -9.16 11.53 15.31
N ARG A 10 -9.81 10.91 16.33
CA ARG A 10 -9.92 9.44 16.42
C ARG A 10 -10.60 8.83 15.20
N ARG A 11 -11.68 9.46 14.70
CA ARG A 11 -12.38 8.97 13.51
C ARG A 11 -11.49 9.03 12.27
N ARG A 12 -10.73 10.11 12.09
CA ARG A 12 -9.79 10.25 10.97
C ARG A 12 -8.67 9.22 11.02
N ILE A 13 -8.12 8.95 12.21
CA ILE A 13 -7.11 7.91 12.40
C ILE A 13 -7.68 6.52 12.16
N ALA A 14 -8.92 6.24 12.57
CA ALA A 14 -9.59 4.97 12.28
C ALA A 14 -9.81 4.76 10.77
N LEU A 15 -10.15 5.81 10.03
CA LEU A 15 -10.24 5.76 8.57
C LEU A 15 -8.88 5.51 7.92
N LEU A 16 -7.83 6.18 8.39
CA LEU A 16 -6.44 5.98 7.96
C LEU A 16 -5.95 4.55 8.22
N ALA A 17 -6.26 4.00 9.40
CA ALA A 17 -5.96 2.61 9.75
C ALA A 17 -6.63 1.64 8.78
N ARG A 18 -7.91 1.86 8.47
CA ARG A 18 -8.66 1.02 7.54
C ARG A 18 -8.15 1.12 6.11
N ALA A 19 -7.77 2.32 5.67
CA ALA A 19 -7.12 2.53 4.39
C ALA A 19 -5.75 1.84 4.33
N SER A 20 -4.98 1.85 5.43
CA SER A 20 -3.69 1.16 5.50
C SER A 20 -3.82 -0.36 5.41
N ASP A 21 -4.83 -0.96 6.04
CA ASP A 21 -5.10 -2.41 5.95
C ASP A 21 -5.58 -2.81 4.55
N LEU A 22 -6.42 -1.98 3.92
CA LEU A 22 -6.83 -2.18 2.52
C LEU A 22 -5.66 -2.05 1.56
N PHE A 23 -4.78 -1.09 1.80
CA PHE A 23 -3.52 -0.98 1.06
C PHE A 23 -2.75 -2.29 1.28
N ASP A 24 -2.30 -2.62 2.49
CA ASP A 24 -1.49 -3.82 2.78
C ASP A 24 -2.00 -5.11 2.10
N ARG A 25 -3.32 -5.32 2.08
CA ARG A 25 -3.96 -6.48 1.43
C ARG A 25 -4.01 -6.43 -0.10
N PHE A 26 -4.36 -5.28 -0.68
CA PHE A 26 -4.69 -5.19 -2.11
C PHE A 26 -3.65 -4.48 -2.96
N GLY A 27 -2.82 -3.64 -2.37
CA GLY A 27 -1.96 -2.80 -3.18
C GLY A 27 -0.77 -3.55 -3.79
N CYS A 28 -0.48 -4.79 -3.37
CA CYS A 28 0.43 -5.67 -4.11
C CYS A 28 -0.15 -6.06 -5.49
N TYR A 29 -1.48 -6.01 -5.65
CA TYR A 29 -2.16 -6.21 -6.93
C TYR A 29 -2.28 -4.92 -7.74
N LEU A 30 -2.01 -3.74 -7.16
CA LEU A 30 -2.12 -2.46 -7.86
C LEU A 30 -1.11 -2.34 -9.03
N PRO A 31 0.18 -2.66 -8.86
CA PRO A 31 1.14 -2.67 -9.96
C PRO A 31 0.72 -3.66 -11.06
N LEU A 32 0.20 -4.81 -10.65
CA LEU A 32 -0.24 -5.87 -11.54
C LEU A 32 -1.47 -5.45 -12.35
N ALA A 33 -2.43 -4.77 -11.72
CA ALA A 33 -3.62 -4.21 -12.34
C ALA A 33 -3.30 -3.03 -13.28
N ILE A 34 -2.45 -2.09 -12.85
CA ILE A 34 -2.00 -0.97 -13.69
C ILE A 34 -1.31 -1.49 -14.93
N ALA A 35 -0.49 -2.52 -14.78
CA ALA A 35 0.28 -3.03 -15.89
C ALA A 35 -0.56 -3.89 -16.84
N LEU A 36 -1.57 -4.63 -16.33
CA LEU A 36 -2.65 -5.20 -17.15
C LEU A 36 -3.41 -4.13 -17.95
N LEU A 37 -3.80 -3.02 -17.31
CA LEU A 37 -4.52 -1.92 -17.94
C LEU A 37 -3.68 -1.17 -18.99
N ASN A 38 -2.36 -1.11 -18.81
CA ASN A 38 -1.42 -0.54 -19.78
C ASN A 38 -1.10 -1.49 -20.95
N GLY A 39 -1.82 -2.60 -21.10
CA GLY A 39 -1.70 -3.49 -22.25
C GLY A 39 -0.48 -4.41 -22.19
N TRP A 40 -0.01 -4.80 -21.00
CA TRP A 40 1.00 -5.86 -20.88
C TRP A 40 0.50 -7.11 -21.63
N PRO A 41 1.26 -7.68 -22.58
CA PRO A 41 0.80 -8.80 -23.38
C PRO A 41 0.44 -9.98 -22.47
N THR A 42 -0.83 -10.36 -22.51
CA THR A 42 -1.40 -11.58 -21.92
C THR A 42 -1.03 -12.85 -22.71
N GLU A 43 -0.20 -12.71 -23.74
CA GLU A 43 0.38 -13.84 -24.46
C GLU A 43 1.49 -14.47 -23.61
N PHE A 44 1.32 -15.75 -23.29
CA PHE A 44 2.19 -16.68 -22.54
C PHE A 44 3.65 -16.81 -23.06
N LYS A 45 4.18 -15.87 -23.84
CA LYS A 45 5.46 -15.97 -24.53
C LYS A 45 6.69 -15.64 -23.69
N SER A 46 6.57 -15.26 -22.40
CA SER A 46 7.69 -14.62 -21.72
C SER A 46 7.85 -14.92 -20.24
N TYR A 47 7.45 -16.07 -19.68
CA TYR A 47 7.91 -16.37 -18.30
C TYR A 47 9.44 -16.27 -18.19
N HIS A 48 10.14 -16.68 -19.26
CA HIS A 48 11.59 -16.52 -19.36
C HIS A 48 12.03 -15.05 -19.50
N ASP A 49 11.41 -14.26 -20.38
CA ASP A 49 11.76 -12.84 -20.63
C ASP A 49 11.36 -11.90 -19.46
N LEU A 50 10.30 -12.26 -18.75
CA LEU A 50 9.80 -11.56 -17.58
C LEU A 50 10.76 -11.79 -16.40
N VAL A 51 11.31 -13.01 -16.25
CA VAL A 51 12.36 -13.33 -15.27
C VAL A 51 13.70 -12.67 -15.62
N THR A 52 14.08 -12.59 -16.91
CA THR A 52 15.41 -12.10 -17.31
C THR A 52 15.51 -10.58 -17.46
N THR A 53 14.43 -9.88 -17.82
CA THR A 53 14.52 -8.46 -18.23
C THR A 53 13.70 -7.51 -17.37
N ASN A 54 12.50 -7.92 -16.92
CA ASN A 54 11.55 -7.03 -16.23
C ASN A 54 11.28 -7.41 -14.76
N ALA A 55 11.80 -8.56 -14.29
CA ALA A 55 11.61 -9.02 -12.91
C ALA A 55 12.15 -8.02 -11.89
N TRP A 56 13.24 -7.31 -12.22
CA TRP A 56 13.79 -6.29 -11.34
C TRP A 56 12.83 -5.10 -11.17
N GLN A 57 12.12 -4.68 -12.22
CA GLN A 57 11.13 -3.60 -12.14
C GLN A 57 9.92 -4.01 -11.30
N VAL A 58 9.45 -5.26 -11.48
CA VAL A 58 8.38 -5.83 -10.65
C VAL A 58 8.83 -5.93 -9.20
N PHE A 59 10.04 -6.42 -8.94
CA PHE A 59 10.62 -6.50 -7.61
C PHE A 59 10.78 -5.13 -6.96
N LEU A 60 11.27 -4.12 -7.69
CA LEU A 60 11.38 -2.75 -7.19
C LEU A 60 10.03 -2.13 -6.88
N SER A 61 9.04 -2.34 -7.76
CA SER A 61 7.67 -1.87 -7.53
C SER A 61 7.05 -2.51 -6.30
N GLY A 62 7.27 -3.82 -6.09
CA GLY A 62 6.86 -4.53 -4.89
C GLY A 62 7.62 -4.09 -3.64
N ALA A 63 8.92 -3.81 -3.74
CA ALA A 63 9.72 -3.32 -2.63
C ALA A 63 9.30 -1.90 -2.20
N LEU A 64 9.10 -0.99 -3.16
CA LEU A 64 8.53 0.34 -2.93
C LEU A 64 7.15 0.26 -2.29
N TYR A 65 6.34 -0.70 -2.75
CA TYR A 65 5.03 -0.96 -2.20
C TYR A 65 5.10 -1.42 -0.73
N CYS A 66 5.94 -2.40 -0.43
CA CYS A 66 6.16 -2.88 0.94
C CYS A 66 6.67 -1.76 1.86
N LEU A 67 7.58 -0.90 1.36
CA LEU A 67 8.06 0.26 2.10
C LEU A 67 6.94 1.27 2.37
N ALA A 68 6.07 1.53 1.39
CA ALA A 68 4.92 2.42 1.55
C ALA A 68 3.90 1.85 2.56
N ALA A 69 3.59 0.55 2.48
CA ALA A 69 2.69 -0.11 3.41
C ALA A 69 3.26 -0.08 4.85
N PHE A 70 4.55 -0.39 5.00
CA PHE A 70 5.25 -0.29 6.28
C PHE A 70 5.20 1.13 6.84
N ALA A 71 5.51 2.14 6.03
CA ALA A 71 5.46 3.54 6.45
C ALA A 71 4.05 3.98 6.87
N LEU A 72 3.00 3.59 6.13
CA LEU A 72 1.61 3.89 6.48
C LEU A 72 1.22 3.26 7.82
N ARG A 73 1.55 1.98 8.02
CA ARG A 73 1.24 1.25 9.25
C ARG A 73 1.94 1.87 10.45
N ARG A 74 3.20 2.28 10.27
CA ARG A 74 4.00 2.98 11.27
C ARG A 74 3.40 4.36 11.58
N ALA A 75 2.96 5.12 10.58
CA ALA A 75 2.30 6.41 10.78
C ALA A 75 0.98 6.29 11.57
N VAL A 76 0.16 5.28 11.26
CA VAL A 76 -1.09 4.99 12.01
C VAL A 76 -0.77 4.63 13.47
N SER A 77 0.24 3.78 13.71
CA SER A 77 0.64 3.41 15.07
C SER A 77 1.10 4.61 15.89
N PHE A 78 1.86 5.53 15.30
CA PHE A 78 2.29 6.77 15.97
C PHE A 78 1.10 7.69 16.26
N ALA A 79 0.21 7.88 15.29
CA ALA A 79 -0.97 8.70 15.47
C ALA A 79 -1.95 8.14 16.52
N GLN A 80 -2.00 6.81 16.69
CA GLN A 80 -2.77 6.17 17.76
C GLN A 80 -2.09 6.34 19.13
N ALA A 81 -0.76 6.14 19.22
CA ALA A 81 -0.01 6.27 20.47
C ALA A 81 0.01 7.71 21.01
N GLU A 82 0.02 8.71 20.13
CA GLU A 82 -0.06 10.14 20.50
C GLU A 82 -1.46 10.55 21.04
N LEU A 83 -2.44 9.65 20.92
CA LEU A 83 -3.84 9.87 21.31
C LEU A 83 -4.28 9.07 22.54
N ASP A 84 -3.42 8.16 23.02
CA ASP A 84 -3.53 7.59 24.35
C ASP A 84 -2.86 8.56 25.36
N PRO A 85 -3.55 8.90 26.46
CA PRO A 85 -3.03 9.82 27.49
C PRO A 85 -1.90 9.21 28.32
#